data_AF-A0A935PLC3-F1
#
_entry.id   AF-A0A935PLC3-F1
#
_cell.length_a   1.000
_cell.length_b   1.000
_cell.length_c   1.000
_cell.angle_alpha   90.00
_cell.angle_beta   90.00
_cell.angle_gamma   90.00
#
_symmetry.space_group_name_H-M   'P 1'
#
loop_
_entity.id
_entity.type
_entity.pdbx_description
1 polymer ?
#
loop_
_entity_poly.entity_id
_entity_poly.type
_entity_poly.pdbx_seq_one_letter_code
_entity_poly.pdbx_strand_id
1 'polypeptide(L)'
;MSITRAGMLRMAFTDSLTGLANRRAIVDRFADEVARMKRKGGGLALAVFDLDHFKGTNDTHGHLVGDALLAHVGRALAAGKRGGDVLGRIGGEEFVVLMADPLPGGAHLAADRLRHAIEATSLLHEVTPSR
;
A
#
# COMPACT_ATOMS: atom_id res chain seq x y z
N MET A 1 7.78 -19.59 23.27
CA MET A 1 6.76 -18.85 22.48
C MET A 1 6.87 -19.36 21.04
N SER A 2 6.00 -20.28 20.62
CA SER A 2 6.13 -21.00 19.34
C SER A 2 5.68 -20.10 18.18
N ILE A 3 6.61 -19.73 17.30
CA ILE A 3 6.29 -19.04 16.05
C ILE A 3 5.73 -20.09 15.09
N THR A 4 4.42 -20.04 14.83
CA THR A 4 3.75 -20.95 13.90
C THR A 4 4.19 -20.68 12.46
N ARG A 5 4.24 -21.72 11.61
CA ARG A 5 4.59 -21.63 10.18
C ARG A 5 3.76 -20.58 9.43
N ALA A 6 2.50 -20.38 9.83
CA ALA A 6 1.63 -19.33 9.29
C ALA A 6 2.09 -17.91 9.67
N GLY A 7 2.61 -17.70 10.89
CA GLY A 7 3.21 -16.44 11.32
C GLY A 7 4.50 -16.10 10.56
N MET A 8 5.35 -17.10 10.28
CA MET A 8 6.56 -16.92 9.46
C MET A 8 6.23 -16.50 8.02
N LEU A 9 5.24 -17.15 7.39
CA LEU A 9 4.82 -16.80 6.03
C LEU A 9 4.17 -15.41 5.97
N ARG A 10 3.38 -15.03 6.98
CA ARG A 10 2.81 -13.68 7.09
C ARG A 10 3.91 -12.61 7.12
N MET A 11 4.95 -12.79 7.92
CA MET A 11 6.08 -11.84 8.00
C MET A 11 6.90 -11.77 6.71
N ALA A 12 7.00 -12.87 5.96
CA ALA A 12 7.76 -12.90 4.71
C ALA A 12 7.11 -12.05 3.59
N PHE A 13 5.79 -11.85 3.63
CA PHE A 13 5.02 -11.20 2.55
C PHE A 13 4.25 -9.95 2.97
N THR A 14 4.30 -9.56 4.24
CA THR A 14 3.58 -8.40 4.78
C THR A 14 4.58 -7.33 5.22
N ASP A 15 4.29 -6.06 4.92
CA ASP A 15 4.98 -4.92 5.50
C ASP A 15 4.51 -4.72 6.94
N SER A 16 5.44 -4.71 7.90
CA SER A 16 5.12 -4.72 9.33
C SER A 16 4.48 -3.42 9.81
N LEU A 17 4.76 -2.29 9.15
CA LEU A 17 4.26 -0.99 9.56
C LEU A 17 2.83 -0.75 9.07
N THR A 18 2.55 -1.11 7.82
CA THR A 18 1.28 -0.79 7.15
C THR A 18 0.30 -1.96 7.13
N GLY A 19 0.79 -3.19 7.34
CA GLY A 19 -0.01 -4.42 7.22
C GLY A 19 -0.36 -4.81 5.78
N LEU A 20 0.11 -4.05 4.79
CA LEU A 20 -0.06 -4.33 3.36
C LEU A 20 0.96 -5.35 2.86
N ALA A 21 0.84 -5.76 1.58
CA ALA A 21 1.86 -6.58 0.95
C ALA A 21 3.21 -5.84 0.94
N ASN A 22 4.31 -6.54 1.23
CA ASN A 22 5.63 -5.95 1.05
C ASN A 22 6.07 -5.99 -0.42
N ARG A 23 7.21 -5.35 -0.73
CA ARG A 23 7.80 -5.33 -2.08
C ARG A 23 7.92 -6.73 -2.69
N ARG A 24 8.34 -7.72 -1.90
CA ARG A 24 8.51 -9.10 -2.40
C ARG A 24 7.18 -9.70 -2.84
N ALA A 25 6.15 -9.58 -2.01
CA ALA A 25 4.80 -10.06 -2.31
C ALA A 25 4.20 -9.40 -3.55
N ILE A 26 4.43 -8.09 -3.74
CA ILE A 26 3.99 -7.37 -4.94
C ILE A 26 4.68 -7.89 -6.19
N VAL A 27 6.00 -8.06 -6.17
CA VAL A 27 6.77 -8.54 -7.32
C VAL A 27 6.34 -9.97 -7.69
N ASP A 28 6.21 -10.84 -6.70
CA ASP A 28 5.79 -12.23 -6.91
C ASP A 28 4.37 -12.26 -7.50
N ARG A 29 3.45 -11.46 -6.95
CA ARG A 29 2.09 -11.35 -7.48
C ARG A 29 2.07 -10.78 -8.91
N PHE A 30 2.84 -9.74 -9.19
CA PHE A 30 2.92 -9.16 -10.53
C PHE A 30 3.36 -10.21 -11.57
N ALA A 31 4.37 -11.02 -11.23
CA ALA A 31 4.81 -12.12 -12.09
C ALA A 31 3.70 -13.15 -12.34
N ASP A 32 2.94 -13.50 -11.30
CA ASP A 32 1.78 -14.40 -11.43
C ASP A 32 0.69 -13.82 -12.35
N GLU A 33 0.38 -12.53 -12.22
CA GLU A 33 -0.64 -11.87 -13.05
C GLU A 33 -0.21 -11.78 -14.51
N VAL A 34 1.06 -11.44 -14.77
CA VAL A 34 1.63 -11.46 -16.13
C VAL A 34 1.56 -12.86 -16.72
N ALA A 35 1.90 -13.89 -15.94
CA ALA A 35 1.82 -15.26 -16.40
C ALA A 35 0.36 -15.71 -16.66
N ARG A 36 -0.60 -15.28 -15.83
CA ARG A 36 -2.03 -15.50 -16.10
C ARG A 36 -2.43 -14.83 -17.41
N MET A 37 -2.10 -13.55 -17.59
CA MET A 37 -2.47 -12.75 -18.76
C MET A 37 -1.93 -13.39 -20.05
N LYS A 38 -0.69 -13.88 -20.03
CA LYS A 38 -0.10 -14.62 -21.17
C LYS A 38 -0.87 -15.90 -21.53
N ARG A 39 -1.44 -16.60 -20.54
CA ARG A 39 -2.18 -17.86 -20.76
C ARG A 39 -3.64 -17.67 -21.13
N LYS A 40 -4.29 -16.65 -20.57
CA LYS A 40 -5.76 -16.48 -20.64
C LYS A 40 -6.20 -15.21 -21.38
N GLY A 41 -5.26 -14.37 -21.81
CA GLY A 41 -5.57 -13.00 -22.20
C GLY A 41 -5.97 -12.14 -21.00
N GLY A 42 -6.59 -10.99 -21.28
CA GLY A 42 -7.01 -10.05 -20.25
C GLY A 42 -6.06 -8.86 -20.08
N GLY A 43 -6.24 -8.12 -18.99
CA GLY A 43 -5.52 -6.89 -18.70
C GLY A 43 -4.84 -6.92 -17.35
N LEU A 44 -3.79 -6.11 -17.22
CA LEU A 44 -3.12 -5.87 -15.95
C LEU A 44 -2.78 -4.39 -15.89
N ALA A 45 -3.17 -3.73 -14.80
CA ALA A 45 -2.77 -2.37 -14.52
C ALA A 45 -2.06 -2.29 -13.16
N LEU A 46 -1.10 -1.39 -13.08
CA LEU A 46 -0.36 -1.04 -11.88
C LEU A 46 -0.45 0.48 -11.71
N ALA A 47 -0.79 0.94 -10.51
CA ALA A 47 -0.63 2.34 -10.14
C ALA A 47 0.32 2.44 -8.94
N VAL A 48 1.16 3.47 -8.97
CA VAL A 48 2.14 3.79 -7.93
C VAL A 48 1.69 5.10 -7.28
N PHE A 49 1.78 5.14 -5.96
CA PHE A 49 1.47 6.31 -5.14
C PHE A 49 2.72 6.67 -4.35
N ASP A 50 3.02 7.95 -4.29
CA ASP A 50 4.07 8.52 -3.45
C ASP A 50 3.42 9.52 -2.49
N LEU A 51 3.89 9.59 -1.24
CA LEU A 51 3.30 10.50 -0.26
C LEU A 51 3.94 11.89 -0.37
N ASP A 52 3.14 12.86 -0.79
CA ASP A 52 3.56 14.24 -0.92
C ASP A 52 4.19 14.77 0.39
N HIS A 53 5.38 15.36 0.27
CA HIS A 53 6.10 16.01 1.37
C HIS A 53 6.39 15.11 2.59
N PHE A 54 6.47 13.78 2.43
CA PHE A 54 6.70 12.87 3.56
C PHE A 54 8.02 13.14 4.30
N LYS A 55 9.11 13.43 3.56
CA LYS A 55 10.37 13.88 4.17
C LYS A 55 10.18 15.13 5.04
N GLY A 56 9.43 16.12 4.58
CA GLY A 56 9.15 17.35 5.36
C GLY A 56 8.37 17.06 6.64
N THR A 57 7.43 16.11 6.59
CA THR A 57 6.70 15.63 7.77
C THR A 57 7.66 14.99 8.78
N ASN A 58 8.55 14.10 8.32
CA ASN A 58 9.57 13.50 9.18
C ASN A 58 10.52 14.54 9.78
N ASP A 59 10.98 15.48 8.99
CA ASP A 59 11.92 16.52 9.43
C ASP A 59 11.25 17.45 10.48
N THR A 60 9.93 17.68 10.38
CA THR A 60 9.18 18.59 11.28
C THR A 60 8.66 17.89 12.54
N HIS A 61 8.18 16.66 12.41
CA HIS A 61 7.44 15.96 13.47
C HIS A 61 8.15 14.70 13.99
N GLY A 62 9.27 14.31 13.37
CA GLY A 62 10.03 13.13 13.72
C GLY A 62 9.50 11.83 13.09
N HIS A 63 10.38 10.82 13.04
CA HIS A 63 10.10 9.55 12.38
C HIS A 63 8.92 8.77 12.98
N LEU A 64 8.65 8.91 14.29
CA LEU A 64 7.50 8.23 14.90
C LEU A 64 6.16 8.70 14.32
N VAL A 65 6.08 9.99 13.96
CA VAL A 65 4.89 10.56 13.31
C VAL A 65 4.82 10.12 11.85
N GLY A 66 5.96 10.07 11.15
CA GLY A 66 6.03 9.49 9.81
C GLY A 66 5.58 8.03 9.79
N ASP A 67 5.99 7.23 10.76
CA ASP A 67 5.58 5.83 10.89
C ASP A 67 4.06 5.71 11.11
N ALA A 68 3.50 6.56 11.99
CA ALA A 68 2.07 6.63 12.22
C ALA A 68 1.31 7.04 10.94
N LEU A 69 1.85 7.99 10.16
CA LEU A 69 1.30 8.42 8.87
C LEU A 69 1.30 7.29 7.84
N LEU A 70 2.40 6.56 7.70
CA LEU A 70 2.48 5.40 6.80
C LEU A 70 1.47 4.31 7.19
N ALA A 71 1.38 3.98 8.48
CA ALA A 71 0.41 3.02 8.98
C ALA A 71 -1.03 3.48 8.73
N HIS A 72 -1.30 4.78 8.87
CA HIS A 72 -2.60 5.39 8.59
C HIS A 72 -2.98 5.32 7.11
N VAL A 73 -2.06 5.69 6.22
CA VAL A 73 -2.23 5.55 4.76
C VAL A 73 -2.49 4.10 4.38
N GLY A 74 -1.75 3.16 4.96
CA GLY A 74 -1.95 1.73 4.73
C GLY A 74 -3.38 1.27 5.04
N ARG A 75 -3.95 1.75 6.16
CA ARG A 75 -5.35 1.47 6.53
C ARG A 75 -6.35 2.13 5.58
N ALA A 76 -6.13 3.40 5.22
CA ALA A 76 -7.01 4.13 4.30
C ALA A 76 -7.08 3.44 2.92
N LEU A 77 -5.91 3.06 2.38
CA LEU A 77 -5.81 2.30 1.13
C LEU A 77 -6.52 0.95 1.25
N ALA A 78 -6.29 0.20 2.33
CA ALA A 78 -6.92 -1.10 2.54
C ALA A 78 -8.45 -1.02 2.60
N ALA A 79 -9.00 0.04 3.20
CA ALA A 79 -10.44 0.29 3.25
C ALA A 79 -11.04 0.69 1.89
N GLY A 80 -10.27 1.40 1.05
CA GLY A 80 -10.70 1.87 -0.27
C GLY A 80 -10.54 0.84 -1.40
N LYS A 81 -9.91 -0.32 -1.16
CA LYS A 81 -9.63 -1.32 -2.21
C LYS A 81 -10.87 -2.14 -2.58
N ARG A 82 -10.94 -2.61 -3.83
CA ARG A 82 -11.98 -3.57 -4.25
C ARG A 82 -11.52 -5.02 -4.03
N GLY A 83 -12.47 -5.94 -4.15
CA GLY A 83 -12.16 -7.38 -4.22
C GLY A 83 -11.33 -7.66 -5.47
N GLY A 84 -10.16 -8.29 -5.30
CA GLY A 84 -9.21 -8.57 -6.38
C GLY A 84 -7.98 -7.66 -6.41
N ASP A 85 -8.10 -6.41 -5.95
CA ASP A 85 -6.97 -5.47 -5.88
C ASP A 85 -5.95 -5.92 -4.83
N VAL A 86 -4.67 -5.88 -5.21
CA VAL A 86 -3.53 -6.16 -4.32
C VAL A 86 -2.78 -4.86 -4.05
N LEU A 87 -2.78 -4.44 -2.79
CA LEU A 87 -2.06 -3.26 -2.31
C LEU A 87 -0.76 -3.64 -1.63
N GLY A 88 0.28 -2.83 -1.81
CA GLY A 88 1.54 -3.04 -1.12
C GLY A 88 2.38 -1.78 -0.96
N ARG A 89 3.36 -1.86 -0.07
CA ARG A 89 4.40 -0.85 0.12
C ARG A 89 5.69 -1.37 -0.50
N ILE A 90 6.26 -0.60 -1.43
CA ILE A 90 7.44 -1.02 -2.20
C ILE A 90 8.71 -0.24 -1.84
N GLY A 91 8.57 0.89 -1.16
CA GLY A 91 9.66 1.78 -0.75
C GLY A 91 9.37 2.47 0.58
N GLY A 92 10.10 3.56 0.86
CA GLY A 92 9.97 4.32 2.10
C GLY A 92 8.57 4.93 2.24
N GLU A 93 8.14 5.71 1.26
CA GLU A 93 6.82 6.33 1.20
C GLU A 93 5.97 5.87 -0.01
N GLU A 94 6.50 4.92 -0.77
CA GLU A 94 5.92 4.46 -2.03
C GLU A 94 4.98 3.26 -1.83
N PHE A 95 3.74 3.42 -2.28
CA PHE A 95 2.70 2.39 -2.30
C PHE A 95 2.32 2.02 -3.73
N VAL A 96 1.74 0.83 -3.89
CA VAL A 96 1.23 0.36 -5.18
C VAL A 96 -0.10 -0.33 -5.05
N VAL A 97 -0.88 -0.28 -6.13
CA VAL A 97 -2.03 -1.15 -6.34
C VAL A 97 -1.89 -1.91 -7.66
N LEU A 98 -2.07 -3.22 -7.60
CA LEU A 98 -2.14 -4.12 -8.74
C LEU A 98 -3.59 -4.51 -9.01
N MET A 99 -4.04 -4.33 -10.25
CA MET A 99 -5.41 -4.50 -10.68
C MET A 99 -5.48 -5.50 -11.84
N ALA A 100 -6.11 -6.64 -11.59
CA ALA A 100 -6.37 -7.65 -12.61
C ALA A 100 -7.60 -7.29 -13.44
N ASP A 101 -7.49 -7.43 -14.76
CA ASP A 101 -8.57 -7.28 -15.73
C ASP A 101 -9.42 -6.01 -15.54
N PRO A 102 -8.80 -4.82 -15.39
CA PRO A 102 -9.57 -3.59 -15.25
C PRO A 102 -10.34 -3.32 -16.53
N LEU A 103 -11.60 -2.90 -16.37
CA LEU A 103 -12.38 -2.32 -17.47
C LEU A 103 -11.64 -1.08 -18.04
N PRO A 104 -11.92 -0.66 -19.28
CA PRO A 104 -11.43 0.60 -19.81
C PRO A 104 -11.68 1.76 -18.82
N GLY A 105 -10.62 2.51 -18.48
CA GLY A 105 -10.67 3.58 -17.47
C GLY A 105 -10.76 3.10 -16.00
N GLY A 106 -11.02 1.82 -15.74
CA GLY A 106 -11.17 1.25 -14.41
C GLY A 106 -9.93 1.41 -13.52
N ALA A 107 -8.74 1.35 -14.12
CA ALA A 107 -7.49 1.59 -13.39
C ALA A 107 -7.39 3.03 -12.87
N HIS A 108 -7.79 4.03 -13.67
CA HIS A 108 -7.80 5.44 -13.24
C HIS A 108 -8.85 5.67 -12.16
N LEU A 109 -10.06 5.12 -12.31
CA LEU A 109 -11.11 5.22 -11.30
C LEU A 109 -10.71 4.55 -9.98
N ALA A 110 -9.95 3.46 -10.03
CA ALA A 110 -9.43 2.81 -8.84
C ALA A 110 -8.34 3.65 -8.17
N ALA A 111 -7.39 4.19 -8.94
CA ALA A 111 -6.37 5.07 -8.42
C ALA A 111 -6.99 6.33 -7.77
N ASP A 112 -7.95 6.97 -8.43
CA ASP A 112 -8.59 8.18 -7.90
C ASP A 112 -9.45 7.91 -6.66
N ARG A 113 -10.13 6.76 -6.60
CA ARG A 113 -10.83 6.32 -5.39
C ARG A 113 -9.87 6.12 -4.21
N LEU A 114 -8.71 5.51 -4.45
CA LEU A 114 -7.70 5.29 -3.41
C LEU A 114 -7.07 6.62 -2.95
N ARG A 115 -6.80 7.53 -3.90
CA ARG A 115 -6.36 8.89 -3.60
C ARG A 115 -7.36 9.64 -2.72
N HIS A 116 -8.64 9.64 -3.11
CA HIS A 116 -9.71 10.23 -2.30
C HIS A 116 -9.86 9.57 -0.92
N ALA A 117 -9.66 8.25 -0.81
CA ALA A 117 -9.71 7.56 0.47
C ALA A 117 -8.59 8.02 1.43
N ILE A 118 -7.41 8.38 0.92
CA ILE A 118 -6.34 8.98 1.71
C ILE A 118 -6.73 10.41 2.11
N GLU A 119 -7.15 11.22 1.14
CA GLU A 119 -7.52 12.64 1.33
C GLU A 119 -8.66 12.84 2.33
N ALA A 120 -9.63 11.93 2.36
CA ALA A 120 -10.78 11.98 3.27
C ALA A 120 -10.43 11.60 4.72
N THR A 121 -9.18 11.27 5.01
CA THR A 121 -8.75 10.86 6.35
C THR A 121 -7.77 11.88 6.92
N SER A 122 -7.82 12.07 8.24
CA SER A 122 -6.87 12.93 8.95
C SER A 122 -6.23 12.15 10.08
N LEU A 123 -4.91 12.24 10.18
CA LEU A 123 -4.18 11.72 11.31
C LEU A 123 -4.02 12.83 12.34
N LEU A 124 -4.78 12.76 13.44
CA LEU A 124 -4.55 13.62 14.58
C LEU A 124 -3.31 13.11 15.34
N HIS A 125 -2.33 13.97 15.53
CA HIS A 125 -1.16 13.69 16.36
C HIS A 125 -0.98 14.82 17.38
N GLU A 126 -0.78 14.45 18.65
CA GLU A 126 -0.45 15.41 19.71
C GLU A 126 0.97 15.92 19.52
N VAL A 127 1.10 17.21 19.17
CA VAL A 127 2.39 17.91 19.18
C VAL A 127 2.89 17.93 20.61
N THR A 128 3.80 17.03 20.96
CA THR A 128 4.56 17.17 22.22
C THR A 128 5.61 18.25 21.95
N PRO A 129 5.56 19.42 22.61
CA PRO A 129 6.57 20.45 22.39
C PRO A 129 7.93 19.87 22.78
N SER A 130 8.91 19.92 21.87
CA SER A 130 10.29 19.62 22.24
C SER A 130 10.73 20.67 23.28
N ARG A 131 11.11 20.21 24.46
CA ARG A 131 11.81 21.04 25.45
C ARG A 131 13.19 21.41 24.96
#